data_AF-A0A920AGI7-F1
#
_entry.id   AF-A0A920AGI7-F1
#
_cell.length_a   1.000
_cell.length_b   1.000
_cell.length_c   1.000
_cell.angle_alpha   90.00
_cell.angle_beta   90.00
_cell.angle_gamma   90.00
#
_symmetry.space_group_name_H-M   'P 1'
#
loop_
_entity.id
_entity.type
_entity.pdbx_description
1 polymer ?
#
loop_
_entity_poly.entity_id
_entity_poly.type
_entity_poly.pdbx_seq_one_letter_code
_entity_poly.pdbx_strand_id
1 'polypeptide(L)'
;MFKSNISFAEEQFLSYLHKTGKYYEANRNYSEDRSNNNTTSLLSPFIRYRLISEEQVLKKVLKKYELRECEKFIQEIYWRTYWKGWLEHRPSVYSDYLEDRNKLIEEFGNKKFYLNAISGNTNLSFFNNWINNLKENGYLHNHVRMWFASIWIFTLNLPWQLGADFFMQHLLDGDPASNTLSWRWVAGIQTKGKNYLARKSNIEKYSNIKISSNEILNENANPLIEEKIYNVNELHLNSDYNLEEIKYILIPTDELNILKDLNHKKVNVFTGLPLEDYNDHNFSEKIIKHIKSICISCFSDDDFYKNIKIDIEFESYFENLDKWIEKFQIQEIYLPYVTKGNWKKIYKKIITKYPSINFIIFNRKYDVNSWIFSKKGYFKFKQNIPNLITKI
;
A
#
# COMPACT_ATOMS: atom_id res chain seq x y z
N MET A 1 10.47 4.49 16.27
CA MET A 1 9.27 5.08 15.63
C MET A 1 9.65 5.48 14.21
N PHE A 2 8.77 5.30 13.21
CA PHE A 2 9.06 5.66 11.82
C PHE A 2 9.32 7.16 11.66
N LYS A 3 10.36 7.54 10.92
CA LYS A 3 10.54 8.92 10.44
C LYS A 3 10.08 9.00 8.99
N SER A 4 9.22 9.97 8.70
CA SER A 4 8.56 10.14 7.40
C SER A 4 9.43 10.95 6.41
N ASN A 5 10.62 10.45 6.06
CA ASN A 5 11.53 11.10 5.12
C ASN A 5 12.36 10.09 4.31
N ILE A 6 12.91 10.53 3.16
CA ILE A 6 13.67 9.69 2.22
C ILE A 6 14.97 9.17 2.85
N SER A 7 15.70 10.01 3.59
CA SER A 7 16.98 9.61 4.18
C SER A 7 16.83 8.47 5.18
N PHE A 8 15.80 8.53 6.03
CA PHE A 8 15.47 7.44 6.96
C PHE A 8 15.04 6.18 6.20
N ALA A 9 14.26 6.30 5.12
CA ALA A 9 13.88 5.17 4.30
C ALA A 9 15.10 4.47 3.69
N GLU A 10 16.07 5.24 3.19
CA GLU A 10 17.31 4.74 2.61
C GLU A 10 18.23 4.12 3.65
N GLU A 11 18.42 4.77 4.81
CA GLU A 11 19.18 4.24 5.95
C GLU A 11 18.57 2.91 6.44
N GLN A 12 17.25 2.86 6.58
CA GLN A 12 16.51 1.67 6.96
C GLN A 12 16.70 0.55 5.92
N PHE A 13 16.66 0.86 4.63
CA PHE A 13 16.90 -0.15 3.60
C PHE A 13 18.34 -0.66 3.63
N LEU A 14 19.32 0.23 3.67
CA LEU A 14 20.74 -0.12 3.67
C LEU A 14 21.12 -0.95 4.91
N SER A 15 20.63 -0.57 6.09
CA SER A 15 20.85 -1.32 7.32
C SER A 15 20.22 -2.72 7.26
N TYR A 16 19.07 -2.88 6.59
CA TYR A 16 18.41 -4.17 6.44
C TYR A 16 18.95 -5.02 5.28
N LEU A 17 19.70 -4.44 4.34
CA LEU A 17 20.08 -5.09 3.08
C LEU A 17 20.76 -6.46 3.30
N HIS A 18 21.63 -6.57 4.31
CA HIS A 18 22.31 -7.83 4.62
C HIS A 18 21.39 -8.94 5.16
N LYS A 19 20.19 -8.59 5.64
CA LYS A 19 19.20 -9.52 6.20
C LYS A 19 18.22 -10.08 5.15
N THR A 20 18.23 -9.56 3.92
CA THR A 20 17.27 -9.93 2.84
C THR A 20 17.40 -11.35 2.29
N GLY A 21 18.45 -12.09 2.66
CA GLY A 21 18.65 -13.49 2.29
C GLY A 21 18.07 -14.49 3.31
N LYS A 22 18.90 -15.48 3.71
CA LYS A 22 18.52 -16.56 4.65
C LYS A 22 17.92 -16.07 5.97
N TYR A 23 18.39 -14.94 6.51
CA TYR A 23 17.85 -14.39 7.75
C TYR A 23 16.37 -14.02 7.59
N TYR A 24 16.00 -13.30 6.52
CA TYR A 24 14.60 -12.97 6.24
C TYR A 24 13.75 -14.22 6.08
N GLU A 25 14.21 -15.19 5.28
CA GLU A 25 13.48 -16.46 5.09
C GLU A 25 13.16 -17.16 6.41
N ALA A 26 14.14 -17.25 7.31
CA ALA A 26 13.96 -17.93 8.60
C ALA A 26 13.09 -17.14 9.59
N ASN A 27 13.13 -15.80 9.56
CA ASN A 27 12.60 -14.96 10.64
C ASN A 27 11.35 -14.14 10.28
N ARG A 28 10.97 -14.01 9.00
CA ARG A 28 9.85 -13.14 8.55
C ARG A 28 8.47 -13.44 9.16
N ASN A 29 8.31 -14.58 9.83
CA ASN A 29 7.06 -14.96 10.50
C ASN A 29 7.00 -14.48 11.95
N TYR A 30 8.14 -14.12 12.55
CA TYR A 30 8.24 -13.67 13.94
C TYR A 30 7.96 -12.17 14.01
N SER A 31 6.93 -11.74 14.74
CA SER A 31 6.64 -10.31 14.91
C SER A 31 7.61 -9.62 15.86
N GLU A 32 8.22 -10.38 16.76
CA GLU A 32 9.32 -9.99 17.63
C GLU A 32 10.34 -11.13 17.62
N ASP A 33 11.62 -10.84 17.36
CA ASP A 33 12.66 -11.84 17.61
C ASP A 33 13.26 -11.70 19.00
N ARG A 34 13.82 -12.81 19.49
CA ARG A 34 14.41 -12.90 20.83
C ARG A 34 15.72 -12.10 20.97
N SER A 35 16.21 -11.51 19.88
CA SER A 35 17.45 -10.75 19.82
C SER A 35 17.22 -9.24 19.64
N ASN A 36 15.96 -8.77 19.72
CA ASN A 36 15.54 -7.40 19.43
C ASN A 36 16.00 -6.87 18.06
N ASN A 37 16.20 -7.78 17.09
CA ASN A 37 16.44 -7.41 15.71
C ASN A 37 15.11 -7.31 14.96
N ASN A 38 15.03 -6.37 14.02
CA ASN A 38 13.91 -6.33 13.09
C ASN A 38 13.91 -7.59 12.22
N THR A 39 12.81 -8.33 12.24
CA THR A 39 12.61 -9.55 11.44
C THR A 39 12.16 -9.25 10.01
N THR A 40 11.75 -8.01 9.75
CA THR A 40 11.35 -7.50 8.43
C THR A 40 12.04 -6.18 8.12
N SER A 41 11.99 -5.75 6.86
CA SER A 41 12.69 -4.55 6.41
C SER A 41 12.08 -3.23 6.90
N LEU A 42 10.80 -3.25 7.31
CA LEU A 42 10.02 -2.07 7.68
C LEU A 42 9.95 -1.01 6.55
N LEU A 43 10.03 -1.43 5.29
CA LEU A 43 10.03 -0.53 4.14
C LEU A 43 8.65 -0.23 3.56
N SER A 44 7.61 -0.95 3.97
CA SER A 44 6.27 -0.79 3.39
C SER A 44 5.70 0.63 3.47
N PRO A 45 5.93 1.44 4.53
CA PRO A 45 5.50 2.84 4.55
C PRO A 45 6.11 3.70 3.44
N PHE A 46 7.29 3.36 2.93
CA PHE A 46 7.98 4.12 1.89
C PHE A 46 7.69 3.57 0.49
N ILE A 47 7.64 2.24 0.35
CA ILE A 47 7.29 1.56 -0.89
C ILE A 47 5.83 1.82 -1.28
N ARG A 48 4.93 2.05 -0.29
CA ARG A 48 3.52 2.41 -0.55
C ARG A 48 3.39 3.56 -1.55
N TYR A 49 4.20 4.59 -1.36
CA TYR A 49 4.19 5.86 -2.10
C TYR A 49 5.29 5.94 -3.15
N ARG A 50 6.02 4.82 -3.34
CA ARG A 50 7.21 4.74 -4.19
C ARG A 50 8.23 5.83 -3.86
N LEU A 51 8.37 6.18 -2.59
CA LEU A 51 9.48 7.02 -2.11
C LEU A 51 10.81 6.29 -2.38
N ILE A 52 10.82 4.99 -2.09
CA ILE A 52 11.75 4.01 -2.66
C ILE A 52 10.90 3.01 -3.46
N SER A 53 11.17 2.84 -4.75
CA SER A 53 10.35 1.99 -5.61
C SER A 53 10.64 0.49 -5.40
N GLU A 54 9.67 -0.36 -5.76
CA GLU A 54 9.87 -1.81 -5.77
C GLU A 54 11.09 -2.20 -6.61
N GLU A 55 11.25 -1.58 -7.78
CA GLU A 55 12.36 -1.82 -8.71
C GLU A 55 13.73 -1.46 -8.10
N GLN A 56 13.82 -0.31 -7.41
CA GLN A 56 15.05 0.11 -6.72
C GLN A 56 15.45 -0.89 -5.63
N VAL A 57 14.48 -1.38 -4.86
CA VAL A 57 14.72 -2.41 -3.83
C VAL A 57 15.22 -3.71 -4.47
N LEU A 58 14.54 -4.19 -5.51
CA LEU A 58 14.91 -5.42 -6.22
C LEU A 58 16.34 -5.32 -6.79
N LYS A 59 16.66 -4.25 -7.52
CA LYS A 59 17.99 -4.00 -8.10
C LYS A 59 19.09 -4.06 -7.04
N LYS A 60 18.88 -3.39 -5.90
CA LYS A 60 19.89 -3.31 -4.85
C LYS A 60 20.10 -4.65 -4.13
N VAL A 61 19.03 -5.42 -3.91
CA VAL A 61 19.11 -6.77 -3.32
C VAL A 61 19.80 -7.74 -4.27
N LEU A 62 19.42 -7.75 -5.55
CA LEU A 62 19.97 -8.65 -6.56
C LEU A 62 21.41 -8.32 -6.96
N LYS A 63 21.86 -7.08 -6.73
CA LYS A 63 23.28 -6.73 -6.83
C LYS A 63 24.13 -7.37 -5.72
N LYS A 64 23.53 -7.72 -4.59
CA LYS A 64 24.23 -8.29 -3.42
C LYS A 64 24.10 -9.82 -3.32
N TYR A 65 22.96 -10.35 -3.73
CA TYR A 65 22.62 -11.77 -3.57
C TYR A 65 22.12 -12.36 -4.88
N GLU A 66 22.44 -13.63 -5.10
CA GLU A 66 21.78 -14.39 -6.16
C GLU A 66 20.30 -14.57 -5.83
N LEU A 67 19.45 -14.69 -6.86
CA LEU A 67 18.00 -14.85 -6.68
C LEU A 67 17.66 -16.01 -5.73
N ARG A 68 18.38 -17.13 -5.83
CA ARG A 68 18.18 -18.31 -4.97
C ARG A 68 18.39 -18.03 -3.48
N GLU A 69 19.17 -17.01 -3.14
CA GLU A 69 19.52 -16.68 -1.75
C GLU A 69 18.54 -15.69 -1.12
N CYS A 70 17.85 -14.88 -1.94
CA CYS A 70 16.91 -13.85 -1.51
C CYS A 70 15.47 -14.07 -2.01
N GLU A 71 15.18 -15.26 -2.56
CA GLU A 71 13.94 -15.58 -3.27
C GLU A 71 12.67 -15.22 -2.48
N LYS A 72 12.68 -15.47 -1.16
CA LYS A 72 11.55 -15.12 -0.27
C LYS A 72 11.35 -13.62 -0.15
N PHE A 73 12.41 -12.84 0.02
CA PHE A 73 12.28 -11.39 0.11
C PHE A 73 11.76 -10.79 -1.21
N ILE A 74 12.28 -11.27 -2.33
CA ILE A 74 11.84 -10.88 -3.67
C ILE A 74 10.36 -11.24 -3.90
N GLN A 75 9.93 -12.43 -3.50
CA GLN A 75 8.52 -12.85 -3.58
C GLN A 75 7.57 -11.90 -2.83
N GLU A 76 7.97 -11.39 -1.68
CA GLU A 76 7.14 -10.50 -0.84
C GLU A 76 7.03 -9.09 -1.44
N ILE A 77 8.06 -8.60 -2.14
CA ILE A 77 7.92 -7.40 -2.99
C ILE A 77 6.93 -7.65 -4.13
N TYR A 78 7.05 -8.78 -4.81
CA TYR A 78 6.15 -9.13 -5.91
C TYR A 78 4.72 -9.47 -5.47
N TRP A 79 4.47 -9.84 -4.21
CA TRP A 79 3.11 -9.98 -3.66
C TRP A 79 2.35 -8.66 -3.74
N ARG A 80 2.99 -7.54 -3.37
CA ARG A 80 2.42 -6.20 -3.52
C ARG A 80 2.12 -5.87 -4.98
N THR A 81 3.07 -6.13 -5.88
CA THR A 81 2.89 -5.87 -7.32
C THR A 81 1.77 -6.72 -7.91
N TYR A 82 1.68 -7.99 -7.52
CA TYR A 82 0.60 -8.88 -7.88
C TYR A 82 -0.75 -8.36 -7.41
N TRP A 83 -0.86 -7.94 -6.14
CA TRP A 83 -2.12 -7.45 -5.60
C TRP A 83 -2.63 -6.22 -6.34
N LYS A 84 -1.75 -5.24 -6.61
CA LYS A 84 -2.08 -4.08 -7.43
C LYS A 84 -2.62 -4.49 -8.80
N GLY A 85 -1.87 -5.32 -9.54
CA GLY A 85 -2.31 -5.78 -10.85
C GLY A 85 -3.62 -6.59 -10.82
N TRP A 86 -3.81 -7.42 -9.79
CA TRP A 86 -5.03 -8.22 -9.63
C TRP A 86 -6.25 -7.32 -9.42
N LEU A 87 -6.11 -6.27 -8.59
CA LEU A 87 -7.19 -5.30 -8.36
C LEU A 87 -7.47 -4.45 -9.61
N GLU A 88 -6.43 -4.06 -10.36
CA GLU A 88 -6.62 -3.33 -11.63
C GLU A 88 -7.43 -4.16 -12.62
N HIS A 89 -7.19 -5.48 -12.70
CA HIS A 89 -8.00 -6.40 -13.51
C HIS A 89 -9.44 -6.56 -12.99
N ARG A 90 -9.73 -6.22 -11.72
CA ARG A 90 -11.04 -6.41 -11.07
C ARG A 90 -11.45 -5.16 -10.30
N PRO A 91 -11.63 -4.04 -11.00
CA PRO A 91 -11.74 -2.73 -10.37
C PRO A 91 -12.95 -2.60 -9.44
N SER A 92 -14.03 -3.35 -9.73
CA SER A 92 -15.26 -3.29 -8.94
C SER A 92 -15.12 -3.87 -7.53
N VAL A 93 -14.10 -4.68 -7.23
CA VAL A 93 -13.86 -5.19 -5.87
C VAL A 93 -13.66 -4.05 -4.89
N TYR A 94 -12.93 -3.01 -5.29
CA TYR A 94 -12.69 -1.87 -4.41
C TYR A 94 -13.90 -0.93 -4.31
N SER A 95 -14.64 -0.71 -5.41
CA SER A 95 -15.84 0.13 -5.36
C SER A 95 -16.94 -0.51 -4.50
N ASP A 96 -17.15 -1.82 -4.64
CA ASP A 96 -18.12 -2.56 -3.83
C ASP A 96 -17.72 -2.55 -2.36
N TYR A 97 -16.43 -2.75 -2.08
CA TYR A 97 -15.89 -2.63 -0.72
C TYR A 97 -16.23 -1.27 -0.10
N LEU A 98 -16.01 -0.16 -0.81
CA LEU A 98 -16.30 1.17 -0.30
C LEU A 98 -17.81 1.37 -0.07
N GLU A 99 -18.65 0.89 -0.98
CA GLU A 99 -20.12 0.97 -0.85
C GLU A 99 -20.62 0.18 0.36
N ASP A 100 -20.21 -1.09 0.49
CA ASP A 100 -20.57 -1.95 1.62
C ASP A 100 -20.05 -1.37 2.94
N ARG A 101 -18.79 -0.91 2.95
CA ARG A 101 -18.17 -0.26 4.11
C ARG A 101 -19.00 0.94 4.57
N ASN A 102 -19.46 1.79 3.66
CA ASN A 102 -20.26 2.97 4.01
C ASN A 102 -21.58 2.57 4.69
N LYS A 103 -22.32 1.60 4.10
CA LYS A 103 -23.56 1.07 4.69
C LYS A 103 -23.33 0.49 6.08
N LEU A 104 -22.23 -0.27 6.24
CA LEU A 104 -21.87 -0.87 7.52
C LEU A 104 -21.44 0.16 8.56
N ILE A 105 -20.83 1.28 8.18
CA ILE A 105 -20.54 2.38 9.12
C ILE A 105 -21.84 2.98 9.65
N GLU A 106 -22.85 3.19 8.80
CA GLU A 106 -24.16 3.70 9.23
C GLU A 106 -24.85 2.72 10.21
N GLU A 107 -24.76 1.41 9.92
CA GLU A 107 -25.38 0.37 10.75
C GLU A 107 -24.65 0.12 12.08
N PHE A 108 -23.31 0.02 12.05
CA PHE A 108 -22.48 -0.39 13.19
C PHE A 108 -21.85 0.78 13.95
N GLY A 109 -21.75 1.97 13.36
CA GLY A 109 -20.96 3.08 13.88
C GLY A 109 -21.29 3.51 15.31
N ASN A 110 -22.55 3.34 15.73
CA ASN A 110 -23.01 3.66 17.09
C ASN A 110 -23.15 2.44 18.01
N LYS A 111 -22.80 1.23 17.53
CA LYS A 111 -22.94 -0.01 18.31
C LYS A 111 -21.78 -0.15 19.29
N LYS A 112 -22.09 -0.35 20.57
CA LYS A 112 -21.09 -0.42 21.66
C LYS A 112 -20.00 -1.46 21.42
N PHE A 113 -20.34 -2.65 20.91
CA PHE A 113 -19.33 -3.70 20.67
C PHE A 113 -18.35 -3.34 19.56
N TYR A 114 -18.80 -2.65 18.50
CA TYR A 114 -17.93 -2.13 17.44
C TYR A 114 -17.03 -1.02 17.98
N LEU A 115 -17.61 -0.05 18.70
CA LEU A 115 -16.87 1.03 19.37
C LEU A 115 -15.82 0.49 20.34
N ASN A 116 -16.14 -0.56 21.10
CA ASN A 116 -15.19 -1.24 21.98
C ASN A 116 -14.05 -1.89 21.18
N ALA A 117 -14.33 -2.54 20.05
CA ALA A 117 -13.30 -3.15 19.22
C ALA A 117 -12.31 -2.12 18.67
N ILE A 118 -12.81 -1.03 18.05
CA ILE A 118 -11.94 0.01 17.49
C ILE A 118 -11.25 0.85 18.56
N SER A 119 -11.73 0.87 19.81
CA SER A 119 -11.09 1.56 20.93
C SER A 119 -10.12 0.69 21.74
N GLY A 120 -9.97 -0.59 21.40
CA GLY A 120 -9.08 -1.50 22.13
C GLY A 120 -9.64 -1.88 23.50
N ASN A 121 -10.96 -2.07 23.59
CA ASN A 121 -11.70 -2.42 24.81
C ASN A 121 -12.46 -3.75 24.64
N THR A 122 -11.84 -4.72 24.00
CA THR A 122 -12.36 -6.10 23.90
C THR A 122 -11.98 -6.93 25.12
N ASN A 123 -12.48 -8.16 25.21
CA ASN A 123 -12.06 -9.14 26.20
C ASN A 123 -10.68 -9.79 25.88
N LEU A 124 -10.02 -9.38 24.79
CA LEU A 124 -8.71 -9.88 24.36
C LEU A 124 -7.66 -8.79 24.55
N SER A 125 -6.93 -8.85 25.66
CA SER A 125 -5.91 -7.88 26.07
C SER A 125 -4.80 -7.70 25.04
N PHE A 126 -4.29 -8.80 24.46
CA PHE A 126 -3.26 -8.75 23.43
C PHE A 126 -3.76 -8.10 22.12
N PHE A 127 -5.04 -8.31 21.78
CA PHE A 127 -5.66 -7.68 20.62
C PHE A 127 -5.85 -6.17 20.85
N ASN A 128 -6.26 -5.78 22.06
CA ASN A 128 -6.37 -4.38 22.48
C ASN A 128 -5.01 -3.66 22.36
N ASN A 129 -3.92 -4.34 22.74
CA ASN A 129 -2.56 -3.81 22.55
C ASN A 129 -2.22 -3.59 21.07
N TRP A 130 -2.64 -4.48 20.16
CA TRP A 130 -2.46 -4.28 18.72
C TRP A 130 -3.26 -3.10 18.17
N ILE A 131 -4.49 -2.88 18.64
CA ILE A 131 -5.30 -1.70 18.30
C ILE A 131 -4.54 -0.42 18.69
N ASN A 132 -4.06 -0.36 19.93
CA ASN A 132 -3.34 0.80 20.45
C ASN A 132 -2.01 1.01 19.73
N ASN A 133 -1.23 -0.05 19.53
CA ASN A 133 0.03 0.00 18.80
C ASN A 133 -0.17 0.47 17.36
N LEU A 134 -1.20 0.00 16.66
CA LEU A 134 -1.51 0.48 15.31
C LEU A 134 -1.81 1.98 15.30
N LYS A 135 -2.66 2.47 16.22
CA LYS A 135 -2.97 3.91 16.32
C LYS A 135 -1.73 4.74 16.67
N GLU A 136 -0.87 4.24 17.54
CA GLU A 136 0.32 4.93 18.04
C GLU A 136 1.49 4.90 17.04
N ASN A 137 1.74 3.79 16.37
CA ASN A 137 2.92 3.61 15.53
C ASN A 137 2.62 3.64 14.04
N GLY A 138 1.36 3.43 13.65
CA GLY A 138 0.91 3.40 12.27
C GLY A 138 1.38 2.17 11.49
N TYR A 139 1.77 1.10 12.19
CA TYR A 139 2.32 -0.10 11.59
C TYR A 139 2.00 -1.34 12.42
N LEU A 140 1.75 -2.45 11.73
CA LEU A 140 1.72 -3.79 12.32
C LEU A 140 2.52 -4.75 11.44
N HIS A 141 3.15 -5.75 12.07
CA HIS A 141 3.80 -6.86 11.38
C HIS A 141 2.78 -7.68 10.56
N ASN A 142 3.16 -8.24 9.41
CA ASN A 142 2.22 -8.95 8.51
C ASN A 142 1.47 -10.09 9.20
N HIS A 143 2.15 -10.93 10.00
CA HIS A 143 1.48 -11.99 10.75
C HIS A 143 0.49 -11.45 11.79
N VAL A 144 0.82 -10.33 12.45
CA VAL A 144 -0.09 -9.67 13.39
C VAL A 144 -1.33 -9.16 12.65
N ARG A 145 -1.17 -8.60 11.44
CA ARG A 145 -2.29 -8.19 10.58
C ARG A 145 -3.21 -9.37 10.23
N MET A 146 -2.64 -10.53 9.90
CA MET A 146 -3.41 -11.74 9.59
C MET A 146 -4.19 -12.25 10.82
N TRP A 147 -3.56 -12.32 12.00
CA TRP A 147 -4.24 -12.70 13.23
C TRP A 147 -5.31 -11.68 13.62
N PHE A 148 -4.99 -10.39 13.52
CA PHE A 148 -5.91 -9.29 13.78
C PHE A 148 -7.18 -9.43 12.93
N ALA A 149 -7.02 -9.58 11.62
CA ALA A 149 -8.15 -9.71 10.70
C ALA A 149 -8.98 -10.97 10.99
N SER A 150 -8.34 -12.08 11.31
CA SER A 150 -9.05 -13.32 11.66
C SER A 150 -9.84 -13.18 12.96
N ILE A 151 -9.24 -12.60 14.01
CA ILE A 151 -9.92 -12.35 15.29
C ILE A 151 -11.08 -11.38 15.09
N TRP A 152 -10.88 -10.31 14.33
CA TRP A 152 -11.92 -9.35 13.99
C TRP A 152 -13.13 -10.04 13.35
N ILE A 153 -12.91 -10.85 12.32
CA ILE A 153 -13.98 -11.49 11.55
C ILE A 153 -14.64 -12.63 12.35
N PHE A 154 -13.84 -13.52 12.93
CA PHE A 154 -14.33 -14.83 13.38
C PHE A 154 -14.48 -14.95 14.90
N THR A 155 -13.73 -14.17 15.68
CA THR A 155 -13.85 -14.16 17.15
C THR A 155 -14.75 -13.04 17.62
N LEU A 156 -14.61 -11.83 17.06
CA LEU A 156 -15.45 -10.68 17.39
C LEU A 156 -16.73 -10.60 16.55
N ASN A 157 -16.86 -11.43 15.50
CA ASN A 157 -18.00 -11.46 14.58
C ASN A 157 -18.31 -10.08 13.96
N LEU A 158 -17.25 -9.35 13.59
CA LEU A 158 -17.37 -8.03 12.96
C LEU A 158 -17.22 -8.12 11.44
N PRO A 159 -17.94 -7.27 10.67
CA PRO A 159 -17.77 -7.19 9.23
C PRO A 159 -16.31 -6.89 8.84
N TRP A 160 -15.76 -7.65 7.90
CA TRP A 160 -14.36 -7.50 7.47
C TRP A 160 -14.09 -6.12 6.89
N GLN A 161 -15.09 -5.50 6.26
CA GLN A 161 -14.98 -4.18 5.64
C GLN A 161 -14.63 -3.10 6.66
N LEU A 162 -15.22 -3.17 7.87
CA LEU A 162 -14.96 -2.23 8.95
C LEU A 162 -13.54 -2.39 9.52
N GLY A 163 -13.04 -3.62 9.60
CA GLY A 163 -11.66 -3.87 10.01
C GLY A 163 -10.65 -3.41 8.96
N ALA A 164 -10.95 -3.66 7.68
CA ALA A 164 -10.16 -3.15 6.56
C ALA A 164 -10.14 -1.61 6.54
N ASP A 165 -11.26 -0.97 6.86
CA ASP A 165 -11.36 0.48 6.98
C ASP A 165 -10.51 1.01 8.14
N PHE A 166 -10.63 0.41 9.33
CA PHE A 166 -9.80 0.73 10.49
C PHE A 166 -8.30 0.66 10.17
N PHE A 167 -7.88 -0.33 9.39
CA PHE A 167 -6.51 -0.43 8.88
C PHE A 167 -6.14 0.74 7.95
N MET A 168 -6.99 1.11 6.99
CA MET A 168 -6.72 2.25 6.10
C MET A 168 -6.63 3.59 6.85
N GLN A 169 -7.39 3.76 7.93
CA GLN A 169 -7.35 4.98 8.75
C GLN A 169 -6.03 5.17 9.52
N HIS A 170 -5.34 4.06 9.83
CA HIS A 170 -4.22 4.06 10.78
C HIS A 170 -2.92 3.45 10.27
N LEU A 171 -2.86 2.80 9.10
CA LEU A 171 -1.61 2.29 8.53
C LEU A 171 -0.88 3.35 7.70
N LEU A 172 0.39 3.58 8.00
CA LEU A 172 1.29 4.40 7.17
C LEU A 172 1.40 3.82 5.74
N ASP A 173 1.32 2.49 5.63
CA ASP A 173 1.41 1.74 4.37
C ASP A 173 0.05 1.31 3.81
N GLY A 174 -1.05 1.96 4.23
CA GLY A 174 -2.41 1.67 3.77
C GLY A 174 -2.54 1.74 2.24
N ASP A 175 -2.67 0.58 1.60
CA ASP A 175 -2.79 0.43 0.15
C ASP A 175 -4.15 -0.18 -0.22
N PRO A 176 -4.92 0.43 -1.13
CA PRO A 176 -6.21 -0.10 -1.56
C PRO A 176 -6.17 -1.57 -2.03
N ALA A 177 -5.15 -1.97 -2.78
CA ALA A 177 -5.04 -3.33 -3.27
C ALA A 177 -4.57 -4.30 -2.18
N SER A 178 -3.43 -4.00 -1.54
CA SER A 178 -2.88 -4.92 -0.54
C SER A 178 -3.82 -5.08 0.66
N ASN A 179 -4.46 -4.01 1.14
CA ASN A 179 -5.34 -4.09 2.30
C ASN A 179 -6.64 -4.83 1.98
N THR A 180 -7.42 -4.37 0.99
CA THR A 180 -8.72 -4.97 0.66
C THR A 180 -8.58 -6.46 0.31
N LEU A 181 -7.59 -6.82 -0.51
CA LEU A 181 -7.42 -8.21 -0.95
C LEU A 181 -6.86 -9.13 0.14
N SER A 182 -6.06 -8.61 1.08
CA SER A 182 -5.58 -9.38 2.23
C SER A 182 -6.71 -9.67 3.22
N TRP A 183 -7.59 -8.70 3.50
CA TRP A 183 -8.76 -8.93 4.34
C TRP A 183 -9.72 -9.96 3.71
N ARG A 184 -9.96 -9.85 2.39
CA ARG A 184 -10.72 -10.85 1.64
C ARG A 184 -10.07 -12.24 1.66
N TRP A 185 -8.73 -12.30 1.66
CA TRP A 185 -7.98 -13.56 1.77
C TRP A 185 -8.15 -14.19 3.15
N VAL A 186 -8.03 -13.42 4.23
CA VAL A 186 -8.27 -13.93 5.59
C VAL A 186 -9.73 -14.39 5.76
N ALA A 187 -10.69 -13.63 5.22
CA ALA A 187 -12.11 -13.98 5.24
C ALA A 187 -12.47 -15.26 4.46
N GLY A 188 -11.59 -15.72 3.56
CA GLY A 188 -11.84 -16.89 2.71
C GLY A 188 -12.68 -16.62 1.47
N ILE A 189 -12.85 -15.35 1.07
CA ILE A 189 -13.60 -14.94 -0.13
C ILE A 189 -12.69 -14.58 -1.31
N GLN A 190 -11.41 -14.28 -1.06
CA GLN A 190 -10.43 -14.09 -2.14
C GLN A 190 -10.00 -15.43 -2.74
N THR A 191 -9.67 -16.41 -1.89
CA THR A 191 -9.55 -17.82 -2.28
C THR A 191 -10.76 -18.53 -1.71
N LYS A 192 -11.84 -18.57 -2.52
CA LYS A 192 -13.16 -19.04 -2.08
C LYS A 192 -13.07 -20.35 -1.31
N GLY A 193 -13.61 -20.34 -0.09
CA GLY A 193 -13.67 -21.50 0.80
C GLY A 193 -12.42 -21.75 1.65
N LYS A 194 -11.43 -20.84 1.64
CA LYS A 194 -10.18 -20.99 2.41
C LYS A 194 -9.89 -19.75 3.26
N ASN A 195 -10.47 -19.68 4.45
CA ASN A 195 -10.17 -18.65 5.43
C ASN A 195 -8.85 -18.93 6.17
N TYR A 196 -8.28 -17.86 6.72
CA TYR A 196 -7.17 -17.95 7.67
C TYR A 196 -7.72 -17.80 9.10
N LEU A 197 -7.37 -18.75 9.96
CA LEU A 197 -7.78 -18.75 11.36
C LEU A 197 -6.57 -18.48 12.26
N ALA A 198 -6.68 -17.42 13.07
CA ALA A 198 -5.78 -17.15 14.17
C ALA A 198 -5.87 -18.29 15.16
N ARG A 199 -4.72 -18.85 15.53
CA ARG A 199 -4.61 -19.90 16.54
C ARG A 199 -3.74 -19.40 17.67
N LYS A 200 -4.17 -19.65 18.90
CA LYS A 200 -3.44 -19.29 20.11
C LYS A 200 -1.99 -19.79 20.05
N SER A 201 -1.80 -21.07 19.74
CA SER A 201 -0.47 -21.68 19.62
C SER A 201 0.43 -21.01 18.56
N ASN A 202 -0.15 -20.49 17.48
CA ASN A 202 0.58 -19.80 16.44
C ASN A 202 1.00 -18.39 16.89
N ILE A 203 0.09 -17.64 17.52
CA ILE A 203 0.38 -16.32 18.08
C ILE A 203 1.49 -16.44 19.12
N GLU A 204 1.33 -17.32 20.12
CA GLU A 204 2.31 -17.48 21.20
C GLU A 204 3.71 -17.84 20.68
N LYS A 205 3.80 -18.71 19.67
CA LYS A 205 5.06 -19.11 19.05
C LYS A 205 5.76 -17.97 18.31
N TYR A 206 5.02 -17.17 17.55
CA TYR A 206 5.57 -16.23 16.59
C TYR A 206 5.55 -14.77 17.07
N SER A 207 4.91 -14.46 18.19
CA SER A 207 4.92 -13.11 18.76
C SER A 207 5.47 -13.03 20.17
N ASN A 208 5.86 -14.15 20.79
CA ASN A 208 6.26 -14.24 22.20
C ASN A 208 5.23 -13.65 23.19
N ILE A 209 3.96 -13.50 22.77
CA ILE A 209 2.87 -13.08 23.64
C ILE A 209 2.34 -14.32 24.33
N LYS A 210 2.05 -14.25 25.63
CA LYS A 210 1.34 -15.31 26.36
C LYS A 210 -0.14 -14.96 26.44
N ILE A 211 -1.01 -15.81 25.91
CA ILE A 211 -2.45 -15.56 25.91
C ILE A 211 -3.07 -16.25 27.14
N SER A 212 -3.88 -15.52 27.90
CA SER A 212 -4.51 -16.04 29.12
C SER A 212 -5.48 -17.18 28.79
N SER A 213 -5.79 -18.04 29.77
CA SER A 213 -6.70 -19.18 29.55
C SER A 213 -8.15 -18.77 29.33
N ASN A 214 -8.54 -17.60 29.84
CA ASN A 214 -9.88 -17.01 29.68
C ASN A 214 -10.05 -16.19 28.38
N GLU A 215 -8.98 -15.96 27.63
CA GLU A 215 -9.01 -15.27 26.33
C GLU A 215 -9.20 -16.29 25.20
N ILE A 216 -10.46 -16.54 24.84
CA ILE A 216 -10.85 -17.61 23.91
C ILE A 216 -10.95 -17.08 22.48
N LEU A 217 -10.29 -17.78 21.54
CA LEU A 217 -10.37 -17.53 20.10
C LEU A 217 -11.32 -18.51 19.42
N ASN A 218 -12.00 -18.05 18.36
CA ASN A 218 -12.73 -18.95 17.47
C ASN A 218 -11.77 -19.57 16.43
N GLU A 219 -11.17 -20.72 16.77
CA GLU A 219 -10.18 -21.38 15.91
C GLU A 219 -10.77 -22.36 14.88
N ASN A 220 -12.10 -22.47 14.80
CA ASN A 220 -12.81 -23.43 13.94
C ASN A 220 -13.92 -22.79 13.09
N ALA A 221 -13.82 -21.48 12.82
CA ALA A 221 -14.83 -20.77 12.05
C ALA A 221 -14.83 -21.17 10.56
N ASN A 222 -16.03 -21.18 9.95
CA ASN A 222 -16.19 -21.36 8.51
C ASN A 222 -15.79 -20.10 7.74
N PRO A 223 -15.32 -20.22 6.49
CA PRO A 223 -15.07 -19.07 5.63
C PRO A 223 -16.36 -18.30 5.35
N LEU A 224 -16.23 -16.99 5.10
CA LEU A 224 -17.35 -16.19 4.61
C LEU A 224 -17.71 -16.63 3.18
N ILE A 225 -18.98 -16.42 2.81
CA ILE A 225 -19.50 -16.74 1.48
C ILE A 225 -19.70 -15.43 0.72
N GLU A 226 -19.23 -15.39 -0.52
CA GLU A 226 -19.48 -14.30 -1.44
C GLU A 226 -19.96 -14.88 -2.77
N GLU A 227 -21.22 -14.62 -3.08
CA GLU A 227 -21.87 -15.07 -4.32
C GLU A 227 -21.36 -14.29 -5.53
N LYS A 228 -21.07 -12.99 -5.34
CA LYS A 228 -20.58 -12.12 -6.41
C LYS A 228 -19.30 -12.69 -7.03
N ILE A 229 -19.22 -12.61 -8.36
CA ILE A 229 -18.06 -13.01 -9.14
C ILE A 229 -17.48 -11.77 -9.81
N TYR A 230 -16.18 -11.56 -9.60
CA TYR A 230 -15.43 -10.46 -10.18
C TYR A 230 -14.68 -10.93 -11.41
N ASN A 231 -15.24 -10.62 -12.59
CA ASN A 231 -14.65 -10.96 -13.87
C ASN A 231 -13.36 -10.17 -14.14
N VAL A 232 -12.44 -10.81 -14.86
CA VAL A 232 -11.19 -10.17 -15.30
C VAL A 232 -11.50 -9.19 -16.42
N ASN A 233 -11.05 -7.96 -16.27
CA ASN A 233 -10.99 -6.97 -17.33
C ASN A 233 -9.61 -6.97 -17.96
N GLU A 234 -9.51 -6.83 -19.28
CA GLU A 234 -8.21 -6.60 -19.91
C GLU A 234 -7.65 -5.24 -19.52
N LEU A 235 -6.33 -5.19 -19.26
CA LEU A 235 -5.66 -3.93 -18.97
C LEU A 235 -5.05 -3.39 -20.25
N HIS A 236 -5.53 -2.23 -20.69
CA HIS A 236 -4.91 -1.46 -21.76
C HIS A 236 -3.80 -0.61 -21.16
N LEU A 237 -2.69 -1.27 -20.82
CA LEU A 237 -1.49 -0.60 -20.36
C LEU A 237 -0.69 -0.18 -21.59
N ASN A 238 -0.68 1.11 -21.91
CA ASN A 238 0.17 1.62 -22.99
C ASN A 238 1.62 1.73 -22.48
N SER A 239 2.58 1.50 -23.37
CA SER A 239 4.03 1.61 -23.15
C SER A 239 4.70 2.57 -24.13
N ASP A 240 3.98 2.97 -25.18
CA ASP A 240 4.51 3.70 -26.31
C ASP A 240 4.22 5.19 -26.10
N TYR A 241 5.02 5.80 -25.22
CA TYR A 241 5.00 7.22 -24.95
C TYR A 241 6.36 7.82 -25.27
N ASN A 242 6.37 9.00 -25.89
CA ASN A 242 7.57 9.81 -25.90
C ASN A 242 7.74 10.45 -24.52
N LEU A 243 8.68 9.93 -23.73
CA LEU A 243 9.04 10.45 -22.41
C LEU A 243 10.39 11.19 -22.41
N GLU A 244 10.96 11.45 -23.60
CA GLU A 244 12.28 12.09 -23.73
C GLU A 244 12.23 13.59 -23.39
N GLU A 245 11.10 14.26 -23.64
CA GLU A 245 10.94 15.70 -23.47
C GLU A 245 9.72 16.10 -22.61
N ILE A 246 9.64 15.57 -21.38
CA ILE A 246 8.60 15.97 -20.43
C ILE A 246 8.88 17.40 -19.92
N LYS A 247 8.05 18.38 -20.31
CA LYS A 247 8.17 19.77 -19.83
C LYS A 247 7.43 20.02 -18.52
N TYR A 248 6.24 19.43 -18.36
CA TYR A 248 5.34 19.61 -17.22
C TYR A 248 4.80 18.26 -16.78
N ILE A 249 4.94 17.95 -15.51
CA ILE A 249 4.45 16.69 -14.92
C ILE A 249 3.71 17.00 -13.62
N LEU A 250 2.57 16.33 -13.43
CA LEU A 250 1.90 16.30 -12.13
C LEU A 250 2.18 14.95 -11.47
N ILE A 251 2.91 14.97 -10.36
CA ILE A 251 3.32 13.76 -9.62
C ILE A 251 2.38 13.58 -8.42
N PRO A 252 1.60 12.50 -8.36
CA PRO A 252 0.76 12.20 -7.20
C PRO A 252 1.61 11.60 -6.08
N THR A 253 1.13 11.70 -4.83
CA THR A 253 1.84 11.11 -3.68
C THR A 253 1.96 9.60 -3.75
N ASP A 254 1.20 8.91 -4.61
CA ASP A 254 1.33 7.47 -4.84
C ASP A 254 2.53 7.10 -5.74
N GLU A 255 3.16 8.08 -6.41
CA GLU A 255 4.17 7.89 -7.46
C GLU A 255 5.41 8.80 -7.33
N LEU A 256 5.77 9.24 -6.11
CA LEU A 256 6.75 10.30 -5.83
C LEU A 256 8.07 10.20 -6.61
N ASN A 257 8.70 9.02 -6.63
CA ASN A 257 10.04 8.84 -7.20
C ASN A 257 10.05 8.52 -8.71
N ILE A 258 9.06 9.00 -9.47
CA ILE A 258 8.96 8.70 -10.91
C ILE A 258 10.09 9.33 -11.74
N LEU A 259 10.55 10.53 -11.38
CA LEU A 259 11.55 11.23 -12.18
C LEU A 259 12.95 10.60 -12.11
N LYS A 260 13.33 9.98 -10.98
CA LYS A 260 14.59 9.21 -10.89
C LYS A 260 14.55 8.00 -11.82
N ASP A 261 13.40 7.31 -11.87
CA ASP A 261 13.23 6.14 -12.75
C ASP A 261 13.27 6.54 -14.24
N LEU A 262 12.82 7.74 -14.58
CA LEU A 262 12.93 8.32 -15.93
C LEU A 262 14.28 9.03 -16.20
N ASN A 263 15.10 9.24 -15.16
CA ASN A 263 16.31 10.07 -15.18
C ASN A 263 16.09 11.48 -15.78
N HIS A 264 14.93 12.09 -15.51
CA HIS A 264 14.52 13.35 -16.12
C HIS A 264 14.69 14.54 -15.17
N LYS A 265 15.50 15.52 -15.56
CA LYS A 265 15.84 16.70 -14.72
C LYS A 265 15.40 18.05 -15.27
N LYS A 266 15.05 18.12 -16.56
CA LYS A 266 14.63 19.36 -17.23
C LYS A 266 13.11 19.40 -17.31
N VAL A 267 12.45 19.58 -16.17
CA VAL A 267 10.99 19.50 -16.03
C VAL A 267 10.49 20.47 -14.95
N ASN A 268 9.25 20.93 -15.09
CA ASN A 268 8.52 21.60 -14.03
C ASN A 268 7.52 20.62 -13.42
N VAL A 269 7.51 20.52 -12.10
CA VAL A 269 6.70 19.55 -11.36
C VAL A 269 5.64 20.27 -10.56
N PHE A 270 4.41 19.78 -10.66
CA PHE A 270 3.35 20.07 -9.70
C PHE A 270 3.08 18.81 -8.89
N THR A 271 3.00 18.91 -7.57
CA THR A 271 2.84 17.75 -6.69
C THR A 271 2.14 18.14 -5.38
N GLY A 272 1.94 17.17 -4.50
CA GLY A 272 1.29 17.33 -3.21
C GLY A 272 -0.01 16.54 -3.11
N LEU A 273 -0.89 16.91 -2.19
CA LEU A 273 -2.07 16.11 -1.83
C LEU A 273 -3.33 16.99 -1.72
N PRO A 274 -4.33 16.83 -2.61
CA PRO A 274 -5.61 17.53 -2.47
C PRO A 274 -6.42 16.91 -1.32
N LEU A 275 -6.26 17.44 -0.11
CA LEU A 275 -6.81 16.86 1.11
C LEU A 275 -8.33 16.64 1.07
N GLU A 276 -9.07 17.60 0.50
CA GLU A 276 -10.53 17.52 0.42
C GLU A 276 -11.01 16.36 -0.46
N ASP A 277 -10.20 15.94 -1.44
CA ASP A 277 -10.49 14.85 -2.37
C ASP A 277 -9.79 13.53 -2.00
N TYR A 278 -8.93 13.52 -0.98
CA TYR A 278 -8.27 12.33 -0.46
C TYR A 278 -9.08 11.72 0.69
N ASN A 279 -10.30 11.30 0.38
CA ASN A 279 -11.37 11.06 1.37
C ASN A 279 -12.06 9.68 1.27
N ASP A 280 -11.45 8.69 0.60
CA ASP A 280 -11.96 7.31 0.58
C ASP A 280 -12.11 6.73 2.00
N HIS A 281 -11.29 7.19 2.95
CA HIS A 281 -11.30 6.80 4.35
C HIS A 281 -11.15 8.02 5.26
N ASN A 282 -11.58 7.90 6.52
CA ASN A 282 -11.34 8.93 7.53
C ASN A 282 -9.90 8.82 8.08
N PHE A 283 -8.92 9.19 7.25
CA PHE A 283 -7.51 9.04 7.59
C PHE A 283 -7.15 9.82 8.86
N SER A 284 -6.48 9.17 9.79
CA SER A 284 -6.00 9.86 11.00
C SER A 284 -4.96 10.92 10.64
N GLU A 285 -4.84 11.96 11.49
CA GLU A 285 -3.87 13.05 11.33
C GLU A 285 -2.45 12.54 11.11
N LYS A 286 -2.09 11.42 11.75
CA LYS A 286 -0.80 10.76 11.59
C LYS A 286 -0.53 10.32 10.16
N ILE A 287 -1.53 9.74 9.50
CA ILE A 287 -1.41 9.27 8.11
C ILE A 287 -1.27 10.47 7.17
N ILE A 288 -2.12 11.50 7.34
CA ILE A 288 -2.02 12.72 6.54
C ILE A 288 -0.64 13.38 6.74
N LYS A 289 -0.17 13.52 7.98
CA LYS A 289 1.17 14.07 8.28
C LYS A 289 2.27 13.23 7.64
N HIS A 290 2.18 11.91 7.70
CA HIS A 290 3.15 11.02 7.06
C HIS A 290 3.23 11.27 5.56
N ILE A 291 2.09 11.28 4.85
CA ILE A 291 2.03 11.50 3.40
C ILE A 291 2.59 12.88 3.02
N LYS A 292 2.23 13.93 3.76
CA LYS A 292 2.79 15.28 3.54
C LYS A 292 4.32 15.28 3.71
N SER A 293 4.81 14.69 4.81
CA SER A 293 6.24 14.68 5.12
C SER A 293 7.08 13.91 4.09
N ILE A 294 6.64 12.72 3.66
CA ILE A 294 7.39 11.97 2.63
C ILE A 294 7.33 12.66 1.27
N CYS A 295 6.23 13.35 0.94
CA CYS A 295 6.10 14.09 -0.30
C CYS A 295 7.11 15.25 -0.33
N ILE A 296 7.15 16.07 0.73
CA ILE A 296 8.13 17.15 0.87
C ILE A 296 9.55 16.59 0.80
N SER A 297 9.83 15.58 1.63
CA SER A 297 11.16 14.98 1.74
C SER A 297 11.67 14.41 0.42
N CYS A 298 10.81 13.77 -0.38
CA CYS A 298 11.19 13.26 -1.70
C CYS A 298 11.83 14.32 -2.60
N PHE A 299 11.32 15.55 -2.54
CA PHE A 299 11.72 16.62 -3.45
C PHE A 299 12.69 17.62 -2.82
N SER A 300 12.73 17.73 -1.49
CA SER A 300 13.60 18.67 -0.77
C SER A 300 14.89 18.05 -0.25
N ASP A 301 14.89 16.77 0.13
CA ASP A 301 16.04 16.14 0.80
C ASP A 301 16.91 15.31 -0.16
N ASP A 302 16.42 15.02 -1.36
CA ASP A 302 17.11 14.18 -2.36
C ASP A 302 17.80 15.05 -3.42
N ASP A 303 19.14 14.93 -3.50
CA ASP A 303 20.01 15.69 -4.40
C ASP A 303 19.62 15.58 -5.88
N PHE A 304 18.89 14.53 -6.29
CA PHE A 304 18.39 14.42 -7.65
C PHE A 304 17.50 15.62 -8.04
N TYR A 305 16.74 16.18 -7.10
CA TYR A 305 15.69 17.18 -7.34
C TYR A 305 16.16 18.63 -7.12
N LYS A 306 17.37 18.86 -6.60
CA LYS A 306 17.89 20.19 -6.20
C LYS A 306 17.78 21.30 -7.25
N ASN A 307 17.77 20.95 -8.54
CA ASN A 307 17.72 21.89 -9.66
C ASN A 307 16.43 21.78 -10.49
N ILE A 308 15.42 21.08 -9.98
CA ILE A 308 14.11 20.91 -10.63
C ILE A 308 13.16 21.94 -10.01
N LYS A 309 12.34 22.59 -10.84
CA LYS A 309 11.28 23.49 -10.35
C LYS A 309 10.10 22.65 -9.89
N ILE A 310 9.74 22.76 -8.61
CA ILE A 310 8.74 21.91 -7.97
C ILE A 310 7.81 22.79 -7.13
N ASP A 311 6.52 22.75 -7.45
CA ASP A 311 5.44 23.36 -6.69
C ASP A 311 4.74 22.25 -5.88
N ILE A 312 4.86 22.27 -4.54
CA ILE A 312 4.32 21.25 -3.63
C ILE A 312 3.14 21.83 -2.87
N GLU A 313 1.93 21.34 -3.16
CA GLU A 313 0.69 21.93 -2.69
C GLU A 313 -0.16 20.95 -1.86
N PHE A 314 -0.63 21.37 -0.70
CA PHE A 314 -1.48 20.55 0.18
C PHE A 314 -2.82 21.23 0.52
N GLU A 315 -2.84 22.55 0.46
CA GLU A 315 -3.99 23.40 0.73
C GLU A 315 -4.26 24.22 -0.53
N SER A 316 -5.52 24.56 -0.79
CA SER A 316 -5.90 25.25 -2.04
C SER A 316 -5.34 24.57 -3.31
N TYR A 317 -5.21 23.24 -3.30
CA TYR A 317 -4.49 22.47 -4.33
C TYR A 317 -4.92 22.83 -5.75
N PHE A 318 -6.23 22.89 -6.00
CA PHE A 318 -6.77 23.20 -7.32
C PHE A 318 -6.59 24.67 -7.73
N GLU A 319 -6.60 25.60 -6.77
CA GLU A 319 -6.34 27.02 -7.03
C GLU A 319 -4.85 27.24 -7.40
N ASN A 320 -3.94 26.58 -6.69
CA ASN A 320 -2.51 26.65 -7.00
C ASN A 320 -2.17 25.89 -8.30
N LEU A 321 -2.93 24.85 -8.64
CA LEU A 321 -2.85 24.21 -9.95
C LEU A 321 -3.31 25.16 -11.08
N ASP A 322 -4.38 25.94 -10.87
CA ASP A 322 -4.83 26.97 -11.82
C ASP A 322 -3.71 27.98 -12.07
N LYS A 323 -3.11 28.53 -11.00
CA LYS A 323 -1.99 29.48 -11.08
C LYS A 323 -0.77 28.89 -11.79
N TRP A 324 -0.47 27.61 -11.55
CA TRP A 324 0.66 26.93 -12.18
C TRP A 324 0.46 26.78 -13.70
N ILE A 325 -0.75 26.37 -14.12
CA ILE A 325 -1.12 26.26 -15.53
C ILE A 325 -1.05 27.63 -16.23
N GLU A 326 -1.60 28.68 -15.61
CA GLU A 326 -1.60 30.04 -16.17
C GLU A 326 -0.19 30.62 -16.29
N LYS A 327 0.61 30.54 -15.21
CA LYS A 327 1.98 31.07 -15.15
C LYS A 327 2.87 30.54 -16.26
N PHE A 328 2.72 29.26 -16.60
CA PHE A 328 3.55 28.59 -17.59
C PHE A 328 2.86 28.41 -18.95
N GLN A 329 1.62 28.89 -19.12
CA GLN A 329 0.81 28.71 -20.33
C GLN A 329 0.77 27.24 -20.77
N ILE A 330 0.54 26.34 -19.81
CA ILE A 330 0.65 24.90 -20.01
C ILE A 330 -0.46 24.44 -20.96
N GLN A 331 -0.08 23.62 -21.95
CA GLN A 331 -1.02 22.97 -22.87
C GLN A 331 -0.97 21.45 -22.76
N GLU A 332 0.06 20.91 -22.10
CA GLU A 332 0.29 19.47 -21.96
C GLU A 332 0.84 19.15 -20.57
N ILE A 333 0.26 18.15 -19.90
CA ILE A 333 0.69 17.67 -18.58
C ILE A 333 0.84 16.14 -18.63
N TYR A 334 2.01 15.65 -18.22
CA TYR A 334 2.25 14.23 -18.03
C TYR A 334 1.76 13.78 -16.65
N LEU A 335 1.13 12.60 -16.62
CA LEU A 335 0.57 11.98 -15.42
C LEU A 335 1.08 10.54 -15.30
N PRO A 336 1.84 10.15 -14.27
CA PRO A 336 2.12 8.74 -14.04
C PRO A 336 0.82 8.00 -13.68
N TYR A 337 0.68 6.77 -14.16
CA TYR A 337 -0.51 5.96 -13.91
C TYR A 337 -0.67 5.66 -12.43
N VAL A 338 -1.86 5.99 -11.91
CA VAL A 338 -2.27 5.67 -10.54
C VAL A 338 -3.24 4.49 -10.53
N THR A 339 -3.03 3.58 -9.57
CA THR A 339 -3.90 2.42 -9.30
C THR A 339 -5.19 2.85 -8.58
N LYS A 340 -6.09 1.89 -8.31
CA LYS A 340 -7.28 2.13 -7.48
C LYS A 340 -6.94 2.80 -6.15
N GLY A 341 -7.82 3.73 -5.75
CA GLY A 341 -7.71 4.61 -4.60
C GLY A 341 -8.08 6.05 -4.94
N ASN A 342 -7.88 6.94 -3.97
CA ASN A 342 -8.19 8.37 -4.06
C ASN A 342 -7.66 9.04 -5.33
N TRP A 343 -6.39 8.81 -5.67
CA TRP A 343 -5.74 9.47 -6.81
C TRP A 343 -6.43 9.17 -8.15
N LYS A 344 -7.08 8.02 -8.31
CA LYS A 344 -7.84 7.72 -9.52
C LYS A 344 -9.05 8.65 -9.68
N LYS A 345 -9.73 8.97 -8.57
CA LYS A 345 -10.85 9.92 -8.53
C LYS A 345 -10.35 11.36 -8.72
N ILE A 346 -9.26 11.72 -8.05
CA ILE A 346 -8.60 13.03 -8.18
C ILE A 346 -8.18 13.30 -9.63
N TYR A 347 -7.54 12.34 -10.31
CA TYR A 347 -7.16 12.46 -11.72
C TYR A 347 -8.37 12.68 -12.62
N LYS A 348 -9.47 11.94 -12.39
CA LYS A 348 -10.72 12.16 -13.13
C LYS A 348 -11.26 13.57 -12.93
N LYS A 349 -11.17 14.12 -11.71
CA LYS A 349 -11.58 15.50 -11.39
C LYS A 349 -10.68 16.52 -12.09
N ILE A 350 -9.36 16.35 -12.04
CA ILE A 350 -8.38 17.20 -12.74
C ILE A 350 -8.66 17.22 -14.24
N ILE A 351 -8.71 16.05 -14.90
CA ILE A 351 -8.91 15.95 -16.35
C ILE A 351 -10.23 16.60 -16.78
N THR A 352 -11.31 16.40 -16.00
CA THR A 352 -12.61 17.03 -16.26
C THR A 352 -12.57 18.56 -16.08
N LYS A 353 -11.82 19.06 -15.08
CA LYS A 353 -11.72 20.51 -14.79
C LYS A 353 -10.95 21.27 -15.88
N TYR A 354 -9.97 20.63 -16.53
CA TYR A 354 -9.08 21.27 -17.50
C TYR A 354 -9.19 20.65 -18.91
N PRO A 355 -10.34 20.77 -19.60
CA PRO A 355 -10.56 20.09 -20.88
C PRO A 355 -9.66 20.61 -22.02
N SER A 356 -9.05 21.78 -21.88
CA SER A 356 -8.11 22.36 -22.86
C SER A 356 -6.68 21.84 -22.74
N ILE A 357 -6.36 21.11 -21.66
CA ILE A 357 -5.03 20.55 -21.42
C ILE A 357 -4.94 19.15 -22.00
N ASN A 358 -3.90 18.88 -22.79
CA ASN A 358 -3.55 17.54 -23.22
C ASN A 358 -2.94 16.76 -22.04
N PHE A 359 -3.68 15.80 -21.47
CA PHE A 359 -3.16 14.94 -20.42
C PHE A 359 -2.58 13.64 -20.99
N ILE A 360 -1.28 13.42 -20.78
CA ILE A 360 -0.59 12.20 -21.19
C ILE A 360 -0.38 11.31 -19.97
N ILE A 361 -1.24 10.30 -19.83
CA ILE A 361 -1.11 9.30 -18.76
C ILE A 361 -0.14 8.22 -19.23
N PHE A 362 0.95 7.97 -18.48
CA PHE A 362 1.96 6.95 -18.82
C PHE A 362 2.20 5.96 -17.68
N ASN A 363 2.64 4.75 -18.03
CA ASN A 363 2.83 3.67 -17.07
C ASN A 363 4.31 3.44 -16.74
N ARG A 364 4.60 2.99 -15.51
CA ARG A 364 5.93 2.43 -15.21
C ARG A 364 6.12 1.10 -15.94
N LYS A 365 7.27 0.92 -16.59
CA LYS A 365 7.63 -0.34 -17.27
C LYS A 365 7.55 -1.54 -16.32
N TYR A 366 7.96 -1.37 -15.05
CA TYR A 366 7.84 -2.39 -14.01
C TYR A 366 6.40 -2.93 -13.86
N ASP A 367 5.41 -2.03 -13.82
CA ASP A 367 4.00 -2.40 -13.65
C ASP A 367 3.47 -3.07 -14.91
N VAL A 368 3.74 -2.49 -16.09
CA VAL A 368 3.33 -3.07 -17.39
C VAL A 368 3.84 -4.50 -17.55
N ASN A 369 5.13 -4.71 -17.28
CA ASN A 369 5.77 -6.01 -17.40
C ASN A 369 5.19 -7.04 -16.42
N SER A 370 4.77 -6.61 -15.24
CA SER A 370 4.33 -7.50 -14.17
C SER A 370 2.84 -7.81 -14.24
N TRP A 371 1.99 -6.79 -14.43
CA TRP A 371 0.53 -6.93 -14.23
C TRP A 371 -0.16 -7.80 -15.27
N ILE A 372 0.43 -7.99 -16.46
CA ILE A 372 -0.06 -8.97 -17.45
C ILE A 372 -0.19 -10.40 -16.88
N PHE A 373 0.57 -10.72 -15.83
CA PHE A 373 0.54 -12.02 -15.15
C PHE A 373 -0.41 -12.07 -13.94
N SER A 374 -1.08 -10.96 -13.59
CA SER A 374 -1.92 -10.83 -12.39
C SER A 374 -3.39 -11.20 -12.59
N LYS A 375 -3.75 -11.82 -13.73
CA LYS A 375 -5.13 -12.24 -14.02
C LYS A 375 -5.60 -13.45 -13.19
N LYS A 376 -4.67 -14.29 -12.76
CA LYS A 376 -4.92 -15.56 -12.03
C LYS A 376 -4.38 -15.48 -10.59
N GLY A 377 -4.26 -16.60 -9.89
CA GLY A 377 -3.71 -16.64 -8.53
C GLY A 377 -2.20 -16.38 -8.46
N TYR A 378 -1.72 -15.92 -7.31
CA TYR A 378 -0.31 -15.54 -7.09
C TYR A 378 0.70 -16.62 -7.47
N PHE A 379 0.43 -17.91 -7.23
CA PHE A 379 1.39 -18.96 -7.60
C PHE A 379 1.65 -19.05 -9.11
N LYS A 380 0.67 -18.68 -9.96
CA LYS A 380 0.88 -18.55 -11.40
C LYS A 380 1.67 -17.28 -11.74
N PHE A 381 1.42 -16.18 -11.05
CA PHE A 381 2.23 -14.96 -11.16
C PHE A 381 3.70 -15.24 -10.78
N LYS A 382 3.93 -15.91 -9.64
CA LYS A 382 5.23 -16.25 -9.07
C LYS A 382 6.15 -16.97 -10.05
N GLN A 383 5.61 -17.85 -10.91
CA GLN A 383 6.39 -18.57 -11.92
C GLN A 383 7.09 -17.63 -12.92
N ASN A 384 6.61 -16.40 -13.09
CA ASN A 384 7.18 -15.41 -14.01
C ASN A 384 8.24 -14.52 -13.34
N ILE A 385 8.41 -14.57 -12.02
CA ILE A 385 9.36 -13.71 -11.27
C ILE A 385 10.79 -13.78 -11.84
N PRO A 386 11.37 -14.96 -12.16
CA PRO A 386 12.70 -15.01 -12.77
C PRO A 386 12.82 -14.20 -14.06
N ASN A 387 11.81 -14.24 -14.92
CA ASN A 387 11.76 -13.46 -16.17
C ASN A 387 11.44 -11.97 -15.94
N LEU A 388 10.70 -11.63 -14.88
CA LEU A 388 10.47 -10.22 -14.53
C LEU A 388 11.75 -9.55 -14.03
N ILE A 389 12.58 -10.30 -13.31
CA ILE A 389 13.86 -9.82 -12.80
C ILE A 389 14.87 -9.53 -13.91
N THR A 390 14.82 -10.24 -15.04
CA THR A 390 15.73 -9.93 -16.16
C THR A 390 15.37 -8.61 -16.86
N LYS A 391 14.23 -8.00 -16.54
CA LYS A 391 13.73 -6.76 -17.14
C LYS A 391 13.93 -5.51 -16.28
N ILE A 392 14.47 -5.66 -15.06
CA ILE A 392 14.71 -4.54 -14.14
C ILE A 392 16.13 -4.00 -14.30
#